data_AF-A0A6B8RGB1-F1
#
_entry.id   AF-A0A6B8RGB1-F1
#
_cell.length_a   1.000
_cell.length_b   1.000
_cell.length_c   1.000
_cell.angle_alpha   90.00
_cell.angle_beta   90.00
_cell.angle_gamma   90.00
#
_symmetry.space_group_name_H-M   'P 1'
#
loop_
_entity.id
_entity.type
_entity.pdbx_description
1 polymer ?
#
loop_
_entity_poly.entity_id
_entity_poly.type
_entity_poly.pdbx_seq_one_letter_code
_entity_poly.pdbx_strand_id
1 'polypeptide(L)'
;MKPFQTRIGIQSSVMAWDDPWHEAACKHLMRTGEGKWFPSQDHTPSKAELFSLIKSLGADFYLHSVMPNDDEIEQFIDDISQADIDFMLNNEFGVINGPYLEGTNRYDVSAASVDRAVQSGKFLGLIYDETEHLQLHPNQYRRMYPKEMAKGTRHQWTSTEGKSLQQVEDEVAAAVHRQTELYGQEAPMYSEQVFPVMYHTLSRGGMNPCPKVLKEEFQSLQLSTALGAAKQYKRQMGICVDLWGPDVGSWFTRLWGFPGHSPREYQSALEMAYLMGPAMMFTENIDPLAVFQKNGFMKTEFGDIFEQFIKKFVPEHPRYYDHSMIEPDIVLIRSDDTDIALTPASGVASVGGQLFGSADLPGNMMSQSAFQAFHLLSRGSLPANGNTFFLPQYEYPASRYSRNELTLQELPLHTGIEKGNETKVHGLFYPLNNVAVYDEHVDGSTLGTPKLIIIAGSRMTGACLKSVSQKVREGAVCVAAEWLMPEGFRTSRSDGLGRWIITKDFLDGTVAEQVEPFLGERNCWRQRFGEYEVSFYNDNKDGITLTHSTKRS
;
A
#
# COMPACT_ATOMS: atom_id res chain seq x y z
N MET A 1 5.52 -10.22 -29.58
CA MET A 1 5.79 -9.35 -28.42
C MET A 1 6.21 -10.26 -27.27
N LYS A 2 7.25 -9.92 -26.49
CA LYS A 2 7.58 -10.72 -25.29
C LYS A 2 6.60 -10.35 -24.17
N PRO A 3 6.15 -11.31 -23.34
CA PRO A 3 5.36 -10.98 -22.16
C PRO A 3 6.13 -10.02 -21.24
N PHE A 4 5.41 -9.12 -20.59
CA PHE A 4 5.93 -8.34 -19.47
C PHE A 4 6.12 -9.26 -18.27
N GLN A 5 7.27 -9.13 -17.59
CA GLN A 5 7.62 -9.95 -16.45
C GLN A 5 7.69 -9.10 -15.18
N THR A 6 6.80 -9.41 -14.24
CA THR A 6 6.87 -8.88 -12.87
C THR A 6 7.87 -9.72 -12.08
N ARG A 7 8.75 -9.07 -11.33
CA ARG A 7 9.62 -9.75 -10.35
C ARG A 7 8.81 -10.09 -9.11
N ILE A 8 8.88 -11.33 -8.62
CA ILE A 8 8.08 -11.81 -7.49
C ILE A 8 9.02 -12.19 -6.34
N GLY A 9 8.87 -11.55 -5.18
CA GLY A 9 9.76 -11.73 -4.04
C GLY A 9 9.06 -12.16 -2.76
N ILE A 10 9.86 -12.36 -1.72
CA ILE A 10 9.41 -12.64 -0.35
C ILE A 10 10.25 -11.78 0.61
N GLN A 11 9.61 -11.23 1.63
CA GLN A 11 10.29 -10.48 2.69
C GLN A 11 10.78 -11.36 3.83
N SER A 12 11.84 -10.90 4.50
CA SER A 12 12.46 -11.53 5.67
C SER A 12 11.49 -11.81 6.81
N SER A 13 11.92 -12.71 7.70
CA SER A 13 11.12 -13.11 8.85
C SER A 13 11.12 -12.02 9.93
N VAL A 14 9.96 -11.83 10.55
CA VAL A 14 9.77 -10.88 11.67
C VAL A 14 9.54 -11.58 13.00
N MET A 15 9.18 -12.87 12.98
CA MET A 15 8.69 -13.61 14.14
C MET A 15 9.06 -15.09 14.16
N ALA A 16 9.17 -15.74 13.01
CA ALA A 16 9.38 -17.17 12.91
C ALA A 16 10.76 -17.53 13.48
N TRP A 17 11.85 -17.00 12.94
CA TRP A 17 13.21 -17.32 13.41
C TRP A 17 14.07 -16.08 13.58
N ASP A 18 15.20 -16.22 14.30
CA ASP A 18 16.20 -15.16 14.37
C ASP A 18 16.87 -15.02 13.00
N ASP A 19 17.13 -13.78 12.59
CA ASP A 19 17.81 -13.51 11.34
C ASP A 19 19.28 -13.99 11.42
N PRO A 20 19.77 -14.79 10.46
CA PRO A 20 21.11 -15.39 10.54
C PRO A 20 22.26 -14.40 10.34
N TRP A 21 21.98 -13.15 9.98
CA TRP A 21 22.95 -12.04 9.98
C TRP A 21 22.85 -11.18 11.24
N HIS A 22 21.74 -11.24 11.97
CA HIS A 22 21.44 -10.35 13.10
C HIS A 22 21.04 -11.06 14.40
N GLU A 23 21.55 -12.27 14.66
CA GLU A 23 21.15 -13.12 15.80
C GLU A 23 21.19 -12.41 17.18
N ALA A 24 22.20 -11.57 17.41
CA ALA A 24 22.32 -10.83 18.66
C ALA A 24 21.24 -9.75 18.80
N ALA A 25 20.93 -9.06 17.69
CA ALA A 25 19.94 -8.00 17.63
C ALA A 25 18.50 -8.53 17.76
N CYS A 26 18.18 -9.70 17.19
CA CYS A 26 16.88 -10.37 17.34
C CYS A 26 16.45 -10.58 18.81
N LYS A 27 17.41 -10.70 19.74
CA LYS A 27 17.15 -10.91 21.17
C LYS A 27 16.60 -9.69 21.91
N HIS A 28 16.69 -8.50 21.31
CA HIS A 28 16.34 -7.26 22.01
C HIS A 28 15.69 -6.19 21.13
N LEU A 29 15.82 -6.25 19.80
CA LEU A 29 15.14 -5.34 18.88
C LEU A 29 13.72 -5.81 18.60
N MET A 30 12.78 -4.87 18.54
CA MET A 30 11.43 -5.17 18.09
C MET A 30 11.45 -5.40 16.59
N ARG A 31 10.92 -6.54 16.16
CA ARG A 31 10.90 -6.92 14.74
C ARG A 31 9.53 -6.79 14.11
N THR A 32 8.55 -6.24 14.83
CA THR A 32 7.21 -6.00 14.31
C THR A 32 6.74 -4.61 14.73
N GLY A 33 5.84 -4.02 13.94
CA GLY A 33 5.19 -2.74 14.22
C GLY A 33 4.22 -2.74 15.41
N GLU A 34 4.11 -3.85 16.13
CA GLU A 34 3.16 -4.10 17.22
C GLU A 34 3.53 -3.44 18.56
N GLY A 35 4.62 -2.66 18.59
CA GLY A 35 5.07 -1.94 19.77
C GLY A 35 5.52 -2.86 20.92
N LYS A 36 5.91 -4.09 20.64
CA LYS A 36 6.54 -4.95 21.65
C LYS A 36 7.47 -5.97 21.01
N TRP A 37 8.42 -6.42 21.82
CA TRP A 37 9.30 -7.51 21.44
C TRP A 37 8.58 -8.86 21.52
N PHE A 38 8.81 -9.71 20.50
CA PHE A 38 8.36 -11.09 20.46
C PHE A 38 9.56 -12.02 20.23
N PRO A 39 9.70 -13.09 21.03
CA PRO A 39 10.72 -14.10 20.76
C PRO A 39 10.44 -14.82 19.45
N SER A 40 11.50 -15.30 18.80
CA SER A 40 11.38 -16.23 17.69
C SER A 40 10.67 -17.53 18.12
N GLN A 41 9.82 -18.05 17.24
CA GLN A 41 8.98 -19.21 17.49
C GLN A 41 9.58 -20.54 17.00
N ASP A 42 10.50 -20.45 16.04
CA ASP A 42 11.14 -21.56 15.35
C ASP A 42 12.63 -21.63 15.72
N HIS A 43 13.31 -22.68 15.26
CA HIS A 43 14.78 -22.71 15.29
C HIS A 43 15.36 -21.69 14.29
N THR A 44 16.61 -21.29 14.50
CA THR A 44 17.33 -20.43 13.54
C THR A 44 17.89 -21.25 12.38
N PRO A 45 17.51 -20.97 11.13
CA PRO A 45 18.10 -21.62 9.96
C PRO A 45 19.52 -21.11 9.71
N SER A 46 20.37 -21.92 9.10
CA SER A 46 21.59 -21.41 8.49
C SER A 46 21.27 -20.55 7.25
N LYS A 47 22.21 -19.67 6.88
CA LYS A 47 22.11 -18.86 5.64
C LYS A 47 21.85 -19.72 4.40
N ALA A 48 22.51 -20.87 4.29
CA ALA A 48 22.36 -21.79 3.17
C ALA A 48 20.96 -22.43 3.12
N GLU A 49 20.39 -22.79 4.27
CA GLU A 49 19.02 -23.32 4.33
C GLU A 49 18.00 -22.25 3.94
N LEU A 50 18.19 -21.01 4.41
CA LEU A 50 17.31 -19.89 4.05
C LEU A 50 17.36 -19.60 2.54
N PHE A 51 18.55 -19.54 1.94
CA PHE A 51 18.70 -19.38 0.49
C PHE A 51 18.09 -20.55 -0.29
N SER A 52 18.21 -21.78 0.22
CA SER A 52 17.56 -22.95 -0.38
C SER A 52 16.03 -22.83 -0.34
N LEU A 53 15.46 -22.32 0.75
CA LEU A 53 14.01 -22.09 0.85
C LEU A 53 13.55 -21.07 -0.20
N ILE A 54 14.20 -19.90 -0.27
CA ILE A 54 13.85 -18.82 -1.21
C ILE A 54 13.83 -19.35 -2.65
N LYS A 55 14.89 -20.07 -3.04
CA LYS A 55 14.98 -20.70 -4.38
C LYS A 55 13.91 -21.77 -4.59
N SER A 56 13.60 -22.58 -3.57
CA SER A 56 12.61 -23.65 -3.68
C SER A 56 11.18 -23.12 -3.90
N LEU A 57 10.84 -22.00 -3.26
CA LEU A 57 9.57 -21.30 -3.44
C LEU A 57 9.45 -20.67 -4.83
N GLY A 58 10.58 -20.46 -5.51
CA GLY A 58 10.63 -19.89 -6.86
C GLY A 58 10.63 -18.37 -6.90
N ALA A 59 10.92 -17.70 -5.77
CA ALA A 59 11.01 -16.25 -5.72
C ALA A 59 12.17 -15.73 -6.58
N ASP A 60 11.94 -14.65 -7.31
CA ASP A 60 12.94 -13.95 -8.12
C ASP A 60 13.90 -13.11 -7.26
N PHE A 61 13.44 -12.62 -6.10
CA PHE A 61 14.25 -11.80 -5.20
C PHE A 61 13.86 -11.96 -3.73
N TYR A 62 14.76 -11.53 -2.84
CA TYR A 62 14.54 -11.49 -1.40
C TYR A 62 14.56 -10.04 -0.89
N LEU A 63 13.53 -9.65 -0.12
CA LEU A 63 13.48 -8.35 0.55
C LEU A 63 13.95 -8.54 2.00
N HIS A 64 15.09 -7.96 2.34
CA HIS A 64 15.68 -8.11 3.67
C HIS A 64 15.43 -6.87 4.53
N SER A 65 14.65 -7.00 5.61
CA SER A 65 14.48 -5.97 6.63
C SER A 65 15.77 -5.82 7.42
N VAL A 66 16.52 -4.75 7.16
CA VAL A 66 17.84 -4.54 7.74
C VAL A 66 17.76 -4.05 9.18
N MET A 67 18.56 -4.66 10.06
CA MET A 67 18.83 -4.09 11.39
C MET A 67 19.95 -3.05 11.29
N PRO A 68 19.96 -2.03 12.18
CA PRO A 68 20.85 -0.88 12.11
C PRO A 68 22.32 -1.21 12.46
N ASN A 69 22.98 -1.96 11.60
CA ASN A 69 24.39 -2.35 11.72
C ASN A 69 24.99 -2.51 10.33
N ASP A 70 25.75 -1.52 9.88
CA ASP A 70 26.32 -1.49 8.52
C ASP A 70 27.19 -2.72 8.22
N ASP A 71 27.99 -3.21 9.19
CA ASP A 71 28.84 -4.39 8.97
C ASP A 71 28.02 -5.66 8.71
N GLU A 72 26.90 -5.83 9.42
CA GLU A 72 26.00 -6.99 9.24
C GLU A 72 25.21 -6.87 7.93
N ILE A 73 24.79 -5.65 7.56
CA ILE A 73 24.16 -5.36 6.26
C ILE A 73 25.11 -5.68 5.11
N GLU A 74 26.37 -5.24 5.19
CA GLU A 74 27.37 -5.53 4.16
C GLU A 74 27.68 -7.01 4.05
N GLN A 75 27.74 -7.73 5.17
CA GLN A 75 27.90 -9.19 5.16
C GLN A 75 26.71 -9.89 4.50
N PHE A 76 25.48 -9.42 4.74
CA PHE A 76 24.29 -9.90 4.03
C PHE A 76 24.42 -9.69 2.52
N ILE A 77 24.79 -8.47 2.09
CA ILE A 77 24.97 -8.12 0.67
C ILE A 77 25.97 -9.08 0.01
N ASP A 78 27.12 -9.33 0.65
CA ASP A 78 28.13 -10.24 0.12
C ASP A 78 27.61 -11.67 -0.02
N ASP A 79 26.96 -12.19 1.03
CA ASP A 79 26.47 -13.57 1.08
C ASP A 79 25.35 -13.81 0.05
N ILE A 80 24.38 -12.90 -0.04
CA ILE A 80 23.25 -13.05 -0.98
C ILE A 80 23.69 -12.89 -2.43
N SER A 81 24.69 -12.04 -2.68
CA SER A 81 25.28 -11.87 -4.01
C SER A 81 26.05 -13.11 -4.44
N GLN A 82 26.81 -13.73 -3.53
CA GLN A 82 27.47 -15.02 -3.78
C GLN A 82 26.47 -16.15 -4.02
N ALA A 83 25.29 -16.08 -3.40
CA ALA A 83 24.20 -17.02 -3.62
C ALA A 83 23.46 -16.80 -4.96
N ASP A 84 23.80 -15.76 -5.73
CA ASP A 84 23.18 -15.40 -7.00
C ASP A 84 21.66 -15.14 -6.87
N ILE A 85 21.27 -14.42 -5.82
CA ILE A 85 19.88 -14.04 -5.55
C ILE A 85 19.77 -12.52 -5.64
N ASP A 86 18.82 -12.02 -6.44
CA ASP A 86 18.52 -10.59 -6.50
C ASP A 86 17.85 -10.15 -5.18
N PHE A 87 18.07 -8.90 -4.75
CA PHE A 87 17.59 -8.49 -3.43
C PHE A 87 17.22 -7.02 -3.32
N MET A 88 16.48 -6.70 -2.26
CA MET A 88 16.15 -5.36 -1.83
C MET A 88 16.42 -5.20 -0.33
N LEU A 89 16.64 -3.95 0.10
CA LEU A 89 16.79 -3.62 1.51
C LEU A 89 15.53 -2.90 2.00
N ASN A 90 14.91 -3.40 3.07
CA ASN A 90 13.79 -2.76 3.75
C ASN A 90 14.28 -2.11 5.06
N ASN A 91 13.88 -0.88 5.33
CA ASN A 91 14.30 -0.14 6.53
C ASN A 91 13.42 -0.35 7.77
N GLU A 92 12.40 -1.21 7.71
CA GLU A 92 11.43 -1.52 8.78
C GLU A 92 12.07 -1.58 10.19
N PHE A 93 13.05 -2.47 10.41
CA PHE A 93 13.63 -2.65 11.75
C PHE A 93 14.38 -1.42 12.25
N GLY A 94 15.11 -0.73 11.38
CA GLY A 94 15.77 0.52 11.74
C GLY A 94 14.78 1.64 12.03
N VAL A 95 13.65 1.70 11.34
CA VAL A 95 12.61 2.71 11.58
C VAL A 95 11.86 2.47 12.90
N ILE A 96 11.66 1.20 13.26
CA ILE A 96 11.12 0.81 14.56
C ILE A 96 12.10 1.17 15.68
N ASN A 97 13.37 0.77 15.56
CA ASN A 97 14.33 0.74 16.69
C ASN A 97 15.38 1.86 16.71
N GLY A 98 15.60 2.55 15.59
CA GLY A 98 16.65 3.55 15.40
C GLY A 98 17.95 2.94 14.88
N PRO A 99 19.04 3.74 14.80
CA PRO A 99 19.11 5.15 15.14
C PRO A 99 18.30 6.01 14.17
N TYR A 100 17.65 7.05 14.67
CA TYR A 100 16.85 7.94 13.82
C TYR A 100 17.68 9.12 13.35
N LEU A 101 17.41 9.57 12.12
CA LEU A 101 17.90 10.84 11.64
C LEU A 101 17.38 11.97 12.53
N GLU A 102 18.27 12.88 12.91
CA GLU A 102 17.97 13.98 13.83
C GLU A 102 16.73 14.77 13.39
N GLY A 103 15.82 15.01 14.34
CA GLY A 103 14.55 15.73 14.09
C GLY A 103 13.44 14.90 13.45
N THR A 104 13.70 13.64 13.07
CA THR A 104 12.71 12.75 12.43
C THR A 104 12.55 11.43 13.19
N ASN A 105 11.65 10.58 12.71
CA ASN A 105 11.53 9.17 13.11
C ASN A 105 12.07 8.20 12.05
N ARG A 106 12.78 8.72 11.06
CA ARG A 106 13.29 7.95 9.92
C ARG A 106 14.63 7.31 10.23
N TYR A 107 14.82 6.09 9.79
CA TYR A 107 16.12 5.46 9.62
C TYR A 107 16.40 5.33 8.12
N ASP A 108 17.63 5.65 7.75
CA ASP A 108 18.13 5.54 6.39
C ASP A 108 19.29 4.53 6.40
N VAL A 109 19.28 3.59 5.45
CA VAL A 109 20.44 2.74 5.21
C VAL A 109 21.62 3.63 4.80
N SER A 110 22.82 3.35 5.31
CA SER A 110 23.97 4.20 5.01
C SER A 110 24.23 4.25 3.49
N ALA A 111 24.66 5.41 2.98
CA ALA A 111 25.00 5.55 1.57
C ALA A 111 26.11 4.57 1.14
N ALA A 112 27.04 4.25 2.05
CA ALA A 112 28.10 3.27 1.80
C ALA A 112 27.54 1.85 1.60
N SER A 113 26.61 1.40 2.44
CA SER A 113 25.97 0.10 2.27
C SER A 113 25.09 0.05 1.02
N VAL A 114 24.43 1.17 0.65
CA VAL A 114 23.67 1.27 -0.62
C VAL A 114 24.61 1.21 -1.82
N ASP A 115 25.73 1.94 -1.81
CA ASP A 115 26.74 1.89 -2.88
C ASP A 115 27.30 0.48 -3.04
N ARG A 116 27.56 -0.23 -1.93
CA ARG A 116 27.98 -1.63 -1.95
C ARG A 116 26.90 -2.54 -2.54
N ALA A 117 25.64 -2.33 -2.17
CA ALA A 117 24.51 -3.08 -2.73
C ALA A 117 24.43 -2.86 -4.25
N VAL A 118 24.54 -1.62 -4.74
CA VAL A 118 24.59 -1.32 -6.19
C VAL A 118 25.75 -2.03 -6.87
N GLN A 119 26.96 -1.99 -6.29
CA GLN A 119 28.16 -2.63 -6.84
C GLN A 119 28.05 -4.16 -6.94
N SER A 120 27.16 -4.79 -6.18
CA SER A 120 26.91 -6.24 -6.29
C SER A 120 26.31 -6.66 -7.65
N GLY A 121 25.63 -5.74 -8.35
CA GLY A 121 24.87 -6.06 -9.56
C GLY A 121 23.59 -6.88 -9.33
N LYS A 122 23.21 -7.12 -8.07
CA LYS A 122 22.04 -7.91 -7.64
C LYS A 122 20.95 -7.09 -6.95
N PHE A 123 21.25 -5.85 -6.63
CA PHE A 123 20.36 -4.97 -5.89
C PHE A 123 19.26 -4.38 -6.77
N LEU A 124 18.02 -4.44 -6.29
CA LEU A 124 16.83 -3.95 -6.99
C LEU A 124 16.28 -2.64 -6.40
N GLY A 125 16.77 -2.19 -5.24
CA GLY A 125 16.36 -0.94 -4.61
C GLY A 125 16.02 -1.06 -3.13
N LEU A 126 15.51 0.05 -2.57
CA LEU A 126 15.10 0.16 -1.18
C LEU A 126 13.57 0.17 -1.05
N ILE A 127 13.08 -0.44 0.02
CA ILE A 127 11.71 -0.27 0.51
C ILE A 127 11.76 0.59 1.76
N TYR A 128 10.97 1.65 1.76
CA TYR A 128 10.66 2.43 2.96
C TYR A 128 9.30 1.95 3.46
N ASP A 129 9.33 1.10 4.48
CA ASP A 129 8.15 0.45 5.05
C ASP A 129 7.21 1.46 5.73
N GLU A 130 5.92 1.29 5.46
CA GLU A 130 4.78 2.09 5.96
C GLU A 130 5.10 3.60 6.11
N THR A 131 5.75 4.18 5.10
CA THR A 131 6.42 5.48 5.30
C THR A 131 5.44 6.64 5.50
N GLU A 132 4.26 6.55 4.89
CA GLU A 132 3.13 7.44 5.11
C GLU A 132 2.52 7.24 6.50
N HIS A 133 2.47 6.01 7.00
CA HIS A 133 1.97 5.69 8.33
C HIS A 133 2.76 6.50 9.38
N LEU A 134 4.08 6.61 9.22
CA LEU A 134 4.94 7.31 10.18
C LEU A 134 4.97 8.83 9.99
N GLN A 135 4.53 9.32 8.83
CA GLN A 135 4.21 10.73 8.68
C GLN A 135 2.88 11.05 9.38
N LEU A 136 1.86 10.19 9.25
CA LEU A 136 0.51 10.44 9.79
C LEU A 136 0.40 10.16 11.29
N HIS A 137 1.03 9.08 11.74
CA HIS A 137 1.00 8.57 13.10
C HIS A 137 2.43 8.52 13.65
N PRO A 138 3.10 9.68 13.81
CA PRO A 138 4.50 9.77 14.21
C PRO A 138 4.83 9.06 15.54
N ASN A 139 3.83 8.82 16.38
CA ASN A 139 4.03 8.18 17.68
C ASN A 139 3.81 6.66 17.67
N GLN A 140 3.48 6.04 16.53
CA GLN A 140 3.08 4.63 16.43
C GLN A 140 4.04 3.69 17.18
N TYR A 141 5.34 3.75 16.90
CA TYR A 141 6.36 2.91 17.56
C TYR A 141 6.97 3.54 18.82
N ARG A 142 6.61 4.78 19.17
CA ARG A 142 7.24 5.53 20.26
C ARG A 142 6.51 5.43 21.59
N ARG A 143 5.24 4.98 21.59
CA ARG A 143 4.42 4.82 22.82
C ARG A 143 5.12 4.02 23.92
N MET A 144 6.04 3.15 23.55
CA MET A 144 6.75 2.24 24.44
C MET A 144 8.14 2.73 24.85
N TYR A 145 8.55 3.90 24.35
CA TYR A 145 9.80 4.58 24.71
C TYR A 145 9.47 5.95 25.37
N PRO A 146 9.09 5.98 26.67
CA PRO A 146 8.69 7.22 27.35
C PRO A 146 9.72 8.35 27.25
N LYS A 147 11.02 8.01 27.22
CA LYS A 147 12.11 8.98 27.04
C LYS A 147 12.12 9.62 25.66
N GLU A 148 11.78 8.87 24.62
CA GLU A 148 11.70 9.41 23.26
C GLU A 148 10.41 10.22 23.07
N MET A 149 9.28 9.77 23.63
CA MET A 149 8.04 10.54 23.67
C MET A 149 8.21 11.92 24.34
N ALA A 150 9.05 12.01 25.38
CA ALA A 150 9.35 13.26 26.07
C ALA A 150 10.13 14.28 25.21
N LYS A 151 10.73 13.85 24.08
CA LYS A 151 11.46 14.73 23.15
C LYS A 151 10.56 15.40 22.09
N GLY A 152 9.26 15.17 22.14
CA GLY A 152 8.27 15.74 21.22
C GLY A 152 7.97 14.85 20.01
N THR A 153 6.91 15.20 19.29
CA THR A 153 6.45 14.48 18.09
C THR A 153 7.46 14.62 16.96
N ARG A 154 7.82 13.51 16.32
CA ARG A 154 8.74 13.47 15.18
C ARG A 154 8.10 12.73 14.03
N HIS A 155 7.91 13.42 12.93
CA HIS A 155 7.38 12.82 11.71
C HIS A 155 8.49 12.16 10.89
N GLN A 156 8.10 11.32 9.94
CA GLN A 156 9.05 10.60 9.09
C GLN A 156 9.84 11.56 8.18
N TRP A 157 9.17 12.49 7.50
CA TRP A 157 9.81 13.30 6.45
C TRP A 157 9.96 14.76 6.80
N THR A 158 8.94 15.38 7.42
CA THR A 158 9.02 16.77 7.88
C THR A 158 8.10 17.03 9.07
N SER A 159 8.51 17.95 9.94
CA SER A 159 7.64 18.50 10.99
C SER A 159 6.44 19.23 10.38
N THR A 160 5.31 19.22 11.07
CA THR A 160 4.07 19.87 10.62
C THR A 160 3.71 21.12 11.41
N GLU A 161 4.42 21.41 12.50
CA GLU A 161 4.09 22.50 13.44
C GLU A 161 4.14 23.87 12.75
N GLY A 162 3.05 24.63 12.87
CA GLY A 162 2.95 26.00 12.35
C GLY A 162 3.00 26.12 10.82
N LYS A 163 2.88 25.02 10.08
CA LYS A 163 2.92 25.00 8.61
C LYS A 163 1.52 24.89 8.02
N SER A 164 1.32 25.54 6.87
CA SER A 164 0.16 25.27 6.03
C SER A 164 0.25 23.91 5.38
N LEU A 165 -0.90 23.36 4.97
CA LEU A 165 -0.99 22.07 4.29
C LEU A 165 -0.08 21.97 3.04
N GLN A 166 -0.06 23.02 2.21
CA GLN A 166 0.81 23.06 1.03
C GLN A 166 2.29 23.04 1.41
N GLN A 167 2.68 23.77 2.46
CA GLN A 167 4.08 23.78 2.92
C GLN A 167 4.52 22.39 3.40
N VAL A 168 3.66 21.68 4.13
CA VAL A 168 3.96 20.31 4.59
C VAL A 168 4.15 19.38 3.39
N GLU A 169 3.22 19.39 2.44
CA GLU A 169 3.25 18.56 1.23
C GLU A 169 4.50 18.83 0.37
N ASP A 170 4.84 20.11 0.15
CA ASP A 170 6.02 20.52 -0.62
C ASP A 170 7.32 20.08 0.08
N GLU A 171 7.37 20.22 1.41
CA GLU A 171 8.55 19.84 2.19
C GLU A 171 8.72 18.32 2.29
N VAL A 172 7.64 17.54 2.38
CA VAL A 172 7.71 16.07 2.28
C VAL A 172 8.30 15.67 0.93
N ALA A 173 7.74 16.19 -0.17
CA ALA A 173 8.21 15.88 -1.51
C ALA A 173 9.69 16.27 -1.68
N ALA A 174 10.11 17.43 -1.17
CA ALA A 174 11.50 17.87 -1.21
C ALA A 174 12.43 17.02 -0.33
N ALA A 175 11.98 16.56 0.83
CA ALA A 175 12.76 15.67 1.71
C ALA A 175 12.96 14.29 1.10
N VAL A 176 11.92 13.73 0.48
CA VAL A 176 12.01 12.50 -0.31
C VAL A 176 12.96 12.69 -1.49
N HIS A 177 12.83 13.81 -2.21
CA HIS A 177 13.70 14.10 -3.36
C HIS A 177 15.18 14.10 -2.99
N ARG A 178 15.56 14.83 -1.94
CA ARG A 178 16.95 14.83 -1.46
C ARG A 178 17.45 13.42 -1.12
N GLN A 179 16.61 12.58 -0.54
CA GLN A 179 16.99 11.20 -0.22
C GLN A 179 17.16 10.35 -1.50
N THR A 180 16.25 10.47 -2.45
CA THR A 180 16.34 9.75 -3.73
C THR A 180 17.55 10.20 -4.56
N GLU A 181 17.93 11.49 -4.50
CA GLU A 181 19.14 12.00 -5.14
C GLU A 181 20.41 11.49 -4.44
N LEU A 182 20.39 11.35 -3.11
CA LEU A 182 21.52 10.83 -2.35
C LEU A 182 21.89 9.40 -2.76
N TYR A 183 20.89 8.53 -2.94
CA TYR A 183 21.14 7.15 -3.38
C TYR A 183 21.30 7.01 -4.89
N GLY A 184 20.73 7.92 -5.68
CA GLY A 184 20.83 7.91 -7.13
C GLY A 184 19.87 6.93 -7.83
N GLN A 185 19.90 6.94 -9.17
CA GLN A 185 18.93 6.20 -9.99
C GLN A 185 19.13 4.68 -9.99
N GLU A 186 20.33 4.20 -9.64
CA GLU A 186 20.66 2.76 -9.55
C GLU A 186 20.11 2.12 -8.27
N ALA A 187 19.65 2.93 -7.31
CA ALA A 187 19.06 2.51 -6.04
C ALA A 187 17.64 3.08 -5.90
N PRO A 188 16.67 2.62 -6.72
CA PRO A 188 15.32 3.15 -6.68
C PRO A 188 14.70 2.93 -5.29
N MET A 189 14.00 3.95 -4.80
CA MET A 189 13.28 3.88 -3.52
C MET A 189 11.80 3.62 -3.79
N TYR A 190 11.22 2.70 -3.04
CA TYR A 190 9.80 2.40 -3.05
C TYR A 190 9.16 2.86 -1.74
N SER A 191 8.00 3.51 -1.81
CA SER A 191 7.17 3.83 -0.66
C SER A 191 6.17 2.71 -0.46
N GLU A 192 6.44 1.84 0.51
CA GLU A 192 5.46 0.86 0.93
C GLU A 192 4.41 1.54 1.79
N GLN A 193 3.14 1.36 1.44
CA GLN A 193 2.04 2.14 1.99
C GLN A 193 0.85 1.26 2.33
N VAL A 194 0.42 1.35 3.59
CA VAL A 194 -0.82 0.81 4.13
C VAL A 194 -2.00 1.64 3.64
N PHE A 195 -1.92 2.96 3.79
CA PHE A 195 -3.06 3.84 3.55
C PHE A 195 -3.07 4.42 2.12
N PRO A 196 -4.27 4.63 1.54
CA PRO A 196 -4.40 5.17 0.19
C PRO A 196 -4.23 6.69 0.10
N VAL A 197 -3.12 7.18 0.64
CA VAL A 197 -2.74 8.59 0.76
C VAL A 197 -1.23 8.73 0.62
N MET A 198 -0.73 9.93 0.32
CA MET A 198 0.68 10.23 0.12
C MET A 198 1.34 9.59 -1.11
N TYR A 199 0.66 8.71 -1.87
CA TYR A 199 1.22 8.12 -3.09
C TYR A 199 1.75 9.19 -4.04
N HIS A 200 0.98 10.24 -4.27
CA HIS A 200 1.33 11.32 -5.19
C HIS A 200 2.44 12.19 -4.64
N THR A 201 2.36 12.59 -3.36
CA THR A 201 3.39 13.40 -2.70
C THR A 201 4.76 12.71 -2.70
N LEU A 202 4.80 11.42 -2.36
CA LEU A 202 6.04 10.62 -2.33
C LEU A 202 6.56 10.35 -3.75
N SER A 203 5.67 10.07 -4.70
CA SER A 203 6.03 9.87 -6.12
C SER A 203 6.58 11.12 -6.79
N ARG A 204 6.03 12.29 -6.43
CA ARG A 204 6.56 13.60 -6.82
C ARG A 204 7.97 13.82 -6.30
N GLY A 205 8.23 13.38 -5.06
CA GLY A 205 9.56 13.41 -4.46
C GLY A 205 10.56 12.48 -5.15
N GLY A 206 10.13 11.32 -5.63
CA GLY A 206 11.01 10.42 -6.37
C GLY A 206 10.75 8.93 -6.17
N MET A 207 9.95 8.58 -5.17
CA MET A 207 9.68 7.19 -4.83
C MET A 207 8.76 6.51 -5.84
N ASN A 208 8.90 5.20 -5.94
CA ASN A 208 7.96 4.34 -6.64
C ASN A 208 6.85 3.91 -5.66
N PRO A 209 5.56 4.12 -5.97
CA PRO A 209 4.48 3.67 -5.10
C PRO A 209 4.49 2.14 -4.95
N CYS A 210 4.31 1.65 -3.73
CA CYS A 210 4.18 0.22 -3.42
C CYS A 210 2.99 0.01 -2.46
N PRO A 211 1.75 0.01 -2.95
CA PRO A 211 0.59 -0.31 -2.11
C PRO A 211 0.73 -1.68 -1.46
N LYS A 212 0.42 -1.75 -0.16
CA LYS A 212 0.02 -3.00 0.48
C LYS A 212 -1.41 -3.32 0.03
N VAL A 213 -1.63 -4.60 -0.27
CA VAL A 213 -2.94 -5.23 -0.44
C VAL A 213 -3.10 -6.27 0.66
N LEU A 214 -4.34 -6.64 1.00
CA LEU A 214 -4.65 -7.44 2.20
C LEU A 214 -4.24 -6.76 3.50
N LYS A 215 -4.41 -5.44 3.61
CA LYS A 215 -4.09 -4.74 4.85
C LYS A 215 -5.31 -3.92 5.29
N GLU A 216 -5.13 -2.76 5.92
CA GLU A 216 -6.25 -2.00 6.50
C GLU A 216 -7.04 -1.14 5.50
N GLU A 217 -6.82 -1.30 4.20
CA GLU A 217 -7.39 -0.53 3.10
C GLU A 217 -8.42 -1.28 2.23
N PHE A 218 -9.05 -0.55 1.31
CA PHE A 218 -9.92 -1.11 0.29
C PHE A 218 -9.18 -1.24 -1.05
N GLN A 219 -9.11 -2.46 -1.58
CA GLN A 219 -8.15 -2.82 -2.64
C GLN A 219 -8.32 -2.03 -3.95
N SER A 220 -9.55 -1.84 -4.42
CA SER A 220 -9.76 -1.10 -5.66
C SER A 220 -9.47 0.39 -5.51
N LEU A 221 -9.71 0.96 -4.33
CA LEU A 221 -9.36 2.34 -3.99
C LEU A 221 -7.83 2.50 -3.92
N GLN A 222 -7.16 1.63 -3.16
CA GLN A 222 -5.70 1.61 -2.99
C GLN A 222 -4.99 1.52 -4.34
N LEU A 223 -5.33 0.52 -5.15
CA LEU A 223 -4.68 0.26 -6.42
C LEU A 223 -5.00 1.34 -7.47
N SER A 224 -6.23 1.88 -7.52
CA SER A 224 -6.54 3.02 -8.39
C SER A 224 -5.70 4.26 -8.04
N THR A 225 -5.38 4.44 -6.75
CA THR A 225 -4.59 5.57 -6.27
C THR A 225 -3.12 5.41 -6.62
N ALA A 226 -2.54 4.23 -6.35
CA ALA A 226 -1.17 3.92 -6.70
C ALA A 226 -0.92 3.94 -8.23
N LEU A 227 -1.83 3.36 -9.03
CA LEU A 227 -1.75 3.37 -10.50
C LEU A 227 -1.72 4.80 -11.05
N GLY A 228 -2.57 5.67 -10.54
CA GLY A 228 -2.63 7.05 -10.99
C GLY A 228 -1.42 7.86 -10.58
N ALA A 229 -0.90 7.68 -9.35
CA ALA A 229 0.37 8.29 -8.93
C ALA A 229 1.56 7.84 -9.80
N ALA A 230 1.66 6.52 -10.06
CA ALA A 230 2.69 5.95 -10.91
C ALA A 230 2.65 6.53 -12.33
N LYS A 231 1.46 6.60 -12.96
CA LYS A 231 1.30 7.19 -14.29
C LYS A 231 1.62 8.69 -14.29
N GLN A 232 1.11 9.44 -13.32
CA GLN A 232 1.29 10.90 -13.27
C GLN A 232 2.74 11.31 -13.12
N TYR A 233 3.49 10.62 -12.27
CA TYR A 233 4.88 10.96 -11.97
C TYR A 233 5.90 10.07 -12.69
N LYS A 234 5.43 9.22 -13.62
CA LYS A 234 6.26 8.30 -14.43
C LYS A 234 7.15 7.42 -13.56
N ARG A 235 6.56 6.86 -12.51
CA ARG A 235 7.21 5.96 -11.56
C ARG A 235 6.88 4.51 -11.88
N GLN A 236 7.74 3.61 -11.43
CA GLN A 236 7.42 2.19 -11.38
C GLN A 236 6.41 1.95 -10.25
N MET A 237 5.65 0.87 -10.34
CA MET A 237 4.75 0.44 -9.26
C MET A 237 5.21 -0.91 -8.70
N GLY A 238 5.37 -0.98 -7.38
CA GLY A 238 5.47 -2.24 -6.63
C GLY A 238 4.10 -2.65 -6.06
N ILE A 239 3.94 -3.88 -5.58
CA ILE A 239 2.80 -4.27 -4.73
C ILE A 239 3.30 -5.19 -3.62
N CYS A 240 2.96 -4.86 -2.37
CA CYS A 240 3.14 -5.75 -1.24
C CYS A 240 1.84 -6.52 -0.99
N VAL A 241 1.90 -7.84 -0.90
CA VAL A 241 0.79 -8.70 -0.48
C VAL A 241 1.00 -9.01 0.99
N ASP A 242 0.30 -8.26 1.85
CA ASP A 242 0.44 -8.31 3.29
C ASP A 242 -0.35 -9.49 3.87
N LEU A 243 0.17 -10.10 4.93
CA LEU A 243 -0.53 -11.15 5.66
C LEU A 243 -0.91 -10.72 7.08
N TRP A 244 -0.53 -9.52 7.51
CA TRP A 244 -1.08 -8.89 8.71
C TRP A 244 -2.50 -8.40 8.46
N GLY A 245 -3.44 -8.77 9.33
CA GLY A 245 -4.84 -8.44 9.08
C GLY A 245 -5.75 -8.59 10.29
N PRO A 246 -7.03 -8.23 10.11
CA PRO A 246 -8.00 -8.23 11.20
C PRO A 246 -8.51 -9.63 11.54
N ASP A 247 -8.56 -10.55 10.58
CA ASP A 247 -9.30 -11.81 10.72
C ASP A 247 -8.50 -12.93 11.40
N VAL A 248 -9.24 -13.91 11.91
CA VAL A 248 -8.72 -15.16 12.48
C VAL A 248 -9.56 -16.32 11.98
N GLY A 249 -8.98 -17.51 11.88
CA GLY A 249 -9.73 -18.68 11.47
C GLY A 249 -8.95 -19.97 11.51
N SER A 250 -9.49 -20.99 10.86
CA SER A 250 -8.97 -22.36 10.89
C SER A 250 -7.85 -22.56 9.87
N TRP A 251 -6.77 -21.79 10.04
CA TRP A 251 -5.56 -21.82 9.22
C TRP A 251 -4.32 -21.56 10.10
N PHE A 252 -3.13 -21.81 9.58
CA PHE A 252 -1.88 -21.58 10.31
C PHE A 252 -1.81 -20.16 10.92
N THR A 253 -1.45 -20.01 12.20
CA THR A 253 -1.40 -18.71 12.90
C THR A 253 -0.11 -18.53 13.69
N ARG A 254 0.70 -17.53 13.34
CA ARG A 254 1.92 -17.11 14.07
C ARG A 254 1.58 -16.23 15.27
N LEU A 255 0.72 -15.26 15.04
CA LEU A 255 0.19 -14.35 16.05
C LEU A 255 -1.26 -14.05 15.69
N TRP A 256 -2.09 -13.68 16.66
CA TRP A 256 -3.45 -13.21 16.35
C TRP A 256 -3.40 -12.03 15.37
N GLY A 257 -3.98 -12.19 14.19
CA GLY A 257 -3.88 -11.25 13.07
C GLY A 257 -2.68 -11.49 12.13
N PHE A 258 -1.94 -12.60 12.26
CA PHE A 258 -0.82 -12.96 11.40
C PHE A 258 -0.62 -14.48 11.23
N PRO A 259 -0.92 -15.05 10.05
CA PRO A 259 -1.67 -14.42 8.97
C PRO A 259 -3.11 -14.07 9.42
N GLY A 260 -3.50 -12.82 9.18
CA GLY A 260 -4.84 -12.27 9.43
C GLY A 260 -5.80 -12.45 8.26
N HIS A 261 -5.43 -13.29 7.30
CA HIS A 261 -6.17 -13.56 6.06
C HIS A 261 -6.27 -15.06 5.83
N SER A 262 -7.38 -15.49 5.26
CA SER A 262 -7.55 -16.91 4.93
C SER A 262 -6.63 -17.31 3.76
N PRO A 263 -6.22 -18.59 3.64
CA PRO A 263 -5.44 -19.05 2.50
C PRO A 263 -6.08 -18.73 1.14
N ARG A 264 -7.41 -18.83 1.06
CA ARG A 264 -8.15 -18.53 -0.18
C ARG A 264 -8.10 -17.05 -0.56
N GLU A 265 -8.18 -16.18 0.44
CA GLU A 265 -8.08 -14.75 0.25
C GLU A 265 -6.66 -14.37 -0.22
N TYR A 266 -5.64 -14.95 0.42
CA TYR A 266 -4.25 -14.78 0.00
C TYR A 266 -4.00 -15.20 -1.45
N GLN A 267 -4.55 -16.35 -1.88
CA GLN A 267 -4.48 -16.77 -3.28
C GLN A 267 -5.08 -15.71 -4.22
N SER A 268 -6.30 -15.24 -3.93
CA SER A 268 -6.98 -14.23 -4.76
C SER A 268 -6.21 -12.91 -4.82
N ALA A 269 -5.57 -12.51 -3.72
CA ALA A 269 -4.76 -11.30 -3.67
C ALA A 269 -3.47 -11.41 -4.50
N LEU A 270 -2.78 -12.56 -4.48
CA LEU A 270 -1.62 -12.80 -5.34
C LEU A 270 -1.99 -12.66 -6.82
N GLU A 271 -3.09 -13.31 -7.23
CA GLU A 271 -3.59 -13.27 -8.61
C GLU A 271 -4.00 -11.84 -9.01
N MET A 272 -4.72 -11.13 -8.14
CA MET A 272 -5.12 -9.73 -8.33
C MET A 272 -3.91 -8.80 -8.47
N ALA A 273 -2.97 -8.85 -7.52
CA ALA A 273 -1.77 -8.02 -7.52
C ALA A 273 -0.94 -8.24 -8.79
N TYR A 274 -0.74 -9.50 -9.20
CA TYR A 274 -0.09 -9.84 -10.45
C TYR A 274 -0.80 -9.14 -11.62
N LEU A 275 -2.10 -9.35 -11.78
CA LEU A 275 -2.87 -8.81 -12.92
C LEU A 275 -2.93 -7.27 -12.99
N MET A 276 -2.56 -6.54 -11.94
CA MET A 276 -2.37 -5.08 -11.99
C MET A 276 -1.09 -4.64 -12.71
N GLY A 277 -0.24 -5.58 -13.13
CA GLY A 277 0.96 -5.33 -13.91
C GLY A 277 2.07 -4.53 -13.21
N PRO A 278 2.38 -4.76 -11.93
CA PRO A 278 3.44 -4.03 -11.25
C PRO A 278 4.82 -4.46 -11.77
N ALA A 279 5.83 -3.60 -11.63
CA ALA A 279 7.21 -3.96 -11.95
C ALA A 279 7.75 -5.07 -11.04
N MET A 280 7.33 -5.03 -9.78
CA MET A 280 7.65 -6.04 -8.77
C MET A 280 6.46 -6.25 -7.82
N MET A 281 6.38 -7.42 -7.23
CA MET A 281 5.51 -7.68 -6.10
C MET A 281 6.19 -8.61 -5.11
N PHE A 282 5.77 -8.61 -3.85
CA PHE A 282 6.28 -9.54 -2.86
C PHE A 282 5.21 -9.89 -1.83
N THR A 283 5.36 -11.04 -1.17
CA THR A 283 4.61 -11.33 0.05
C THR A 283 5.36 -10.80 1.25
N GLU A 284 4.64 -10.04 2.08
CA GLU A 284 5.14 -9.57 3.36
C GLU A 284 5.38 -10.74 4.29
N ASN A 285 6.61 -10.81 4.77
CA ASN A 285 7.12 -11.76 5.73
C ASN A 285 6.98 -13.25 5.32
N ILE A 286 8.10 -13.97 5.33
CA ILE A 286 8.13 -15.41 5.02
C ILE A 286 7.44 -16.28 6.09
N ASP A 287 7.13 -15.72 7.25
CA ASP A 287 6.68 -16.40 8.47
C ASP A 287 5.40 -17.23 8.29
N PRO A 288 4.38 -16.78 7.53
CA PRO A 288 3.21 -17.59 7.27
C PRO A 288 3.48 -18.69 6.25
N LEU A 289 4.49 -18.56 5.39
CA LEU A 289 4.76 -19.50 4.28
C LEU A 289 5.51 -20.76 4.72
N ALA A 290 6.37 -20.65 5.73
CA ALA A 290 7.21 -21.75 6.17
C ALA A 290 7.47 -21.75 7.69
N VAL A 291 7.73 -22.95 8.21
CA VAL A 291 8.16 -23.21 9.58
C VAL A 291 9.52 -23.88 9.55
N PHE A 292 10.48 -23.41 10.36
CA PHE A 292 11.79 -24.05 10.49
C PHE A 292 11.85 -24.97 11.71
N GLN A 293 12.13 -26.26 11.46
CA GLN A 293 12.29 -27.26 12.51
C GLN A 293 13.69 -27.87 12.46
N LYS A 294 14.02 -28.76 13.41
CA LYS A 294 15.33 -29.43 13.48
C LYS A 294 15.75 -30.15 12.19
N ASN A 295 14.78 -30.54 11.36
CA ASN A 295 15.02 -31.28 10.12
C ASN A 295 14.91 -30.40 8.86
N GLY A 296 14.82 -29.07 9.01
CA GLY A 296 14.71 -28.11 7.92
C GLY A 296 13.34 -27.42 7.83
N PHE A 297 13.12 -26.73 6.72
CA PHE A 297 11.88 -26.02 6.44
C PHE A 297 10.73 -26.94 6.06
N MET A 298 9.55 -26.65 6.60
CA MET A 298 8.27 -27.20 6.15
C MET A 298 7.39 -26.07 5.65
N LYS A 299 6.81 -26.23 4.46
CA LYS A 299 5.82 -25.29 3.93
C LYS A 299 4.51 -25.44 4.70
N THR A 300 3.85 -24.31 4.91
CA THR A 300 2.45 -24.26 5.33
C THR A 300 1.56 -24.27 4.08
N GLU A 301 0.24 -24.22 4.28
CA GLU A 301 -0.72 -23.99 3.20
C GLU A 301 -0.49 -22.68 2.43
N PHE A 302 0.01 -21.62 3.07
CA PHE A 302 0.36 -20.36 2.41
C PHE A 302 1.60 -20.53 1.51
N GLY A 303 2.60 -21.29 1.98
CA GLY A 303 3.77 -21.63 1.18
C GLY A 303 3.44 -22.45 -0.06
N ASP A 304 2.49 -23.38 0.06
CA ASP A 304 1.98 -24.15 -1.09
C ASP A 304 1.22 -23.27 -2.09
N ILE A 305 0.44 -22.29 -1.61
CA ILE A 305 -0.26 -21.33 -2.47
C ILE A 305 0.71 -20.44 -3.22
N PHE A 306 1.70 -19.88 -2.53
CA PHE A 306 2.70 -19.01 -3.16
C PHE A 306 3.50 -19.75 -4.24
N GLU A 307 3.94 -20.99 -3.94
CA GLU A 307 4.64 -21.83 -4.91
C GLU A 307 3.75 -22.14 -6.13
N GLN A 308 2.48 -22.49 -5.91
CA GLN A 308 1.54 -22.73 -7.02
C GLN A 308 1.29 -21.47 -7.85
N PHE A 309 1.18 -20.31 -7.21
CA PHE A 309 1.03 -19.04 -7.90
C PHE A 309 2.22 -18.78 -8.85
N ILE A 310 3.46 -18.92 -8.38
CA ILE A 310 4.64 -18.73 -9.22
C ILE A 310 4.76 -19.81 -10.30
N LYS A 311 4.66 -21.09 -9.93
CA LYS A 311 5.00 -22.20 -10.83
C LYS A 311 3.88 -22.55 -11.81
N LYS A 312 2.64 -22.12 -11.54
CA LYS A 312 1.47 -22.44 -12.35
C LYS A 312 0.72 -21.21 -12.82
N PHE A 313 0.24 -20.38 -11.89
CA PHE A 313 -0.64 -19.25 -12.26
C PHE A 313 0.07 -18.25 -13.18
N VAL A 314 1.27 -17.80 -12.80
CA VAL A 314 2.05 -16.81 -13.57
C VAL A 314 2.34 -17.30 -15.00
N PRO A 315 2.88 -18.52 -15.23
CA PRO A 315 3.06 -19.07 -16.58
C PRO A 315 1.78 -19.24 -17.40
N GLU A 316 0.66 -19.60 -16.76
CA GLU A 316 -0.64 -19.77 -17.42
C GLU A 316 -1.30 -18.43 -17.80
N HIS A 317 -0.87 -17.32 -17.19
CA HIS A 317 -1.42 -15.98 -17.40
C HIS A 317 -0.32 -14.97 -17.82
N PRO A 318 0.31 -15.14 -18.99
CA PRO A 318 1.30 -14.18 -19.48
C PRO A 318 0.65 -12.82 -19.76
N ARG A 319 1.26 -11.74 -19.26
CA ARG A 319 0.82 -10.36 -19.54
C ARG A 319 1.60 -9.74 -20.69
N TYR A 320 0.94 -8.86 -21.43
CA TYR A 320 1.55 -8.02 -22.48
C TYR A 320 1.28 -6.53 -22.22
N TYR A 321 1.04 -6.20 -20.96
CA TYR A 321 0.82 -4.87 -20.44
C TYR A 321 1.48 -4.74 -19.08
N ASP A 322 1.69 -3.49 -18.65
CA ASP A 322 2.10 -3.13 -17.31
C ASP A 322 1.29 -1.93 -16.80
N HIS A 323 1.48 -1.60 -15.52
CA HIS A 323 0.82 -0.50 -14.83
C HIS A 323 0.96 0.86 -15.53
N SER A 324 2.07 1.12 -16.23
CA SER A 324 2.31 2.40 -16.91
C SER A 324 1.37 2.61 -18.11
N MET A 325 0.83 1.52 -18.65
CA MET A 325 -0.13 1.54 -19.76
C MET A 325 -1.56 1.85 -19.33
N ILE A 326 -1.81 2.18 -18.06
CA ILE A 326 -3.15 2.45 -17.55
C ILE A 326 -3.87 3.54 -18.38
N GLU A 327 -5.09 3.26 -18.84
CA GLU A 327 -5.88 4.16 -19.68
C GLU A 327 -7.30 4.34 -19.09
N PRO A 328 -7.48 5.28 -18.14
CA PRO A 328 -8.71 5.39 -17.36
C PRO A 328 -9.90 5.88 -18.19
N ASP A 329 -11.08 5.29 -17.94
CA ASP A 329 -12.37 5.84 -18.39
C ASP A 329 -12.89 6.87 -17.38
N ILE A 330 -12.54 6.70 -16.11
CA ILE A 330 -12.92 7.58 -15.01
C ILE A 330 -11.64 8.09 -14.34
N VAL A 331 -11.55 9.40 -14.19
CA VAL A 331 -10.48 10.05 -13.43
C VAL A 331 -11.05 10.66 -12.17
N LEU A 332 -10.44 10.37 -11.02
CA LEU A 332 -10.65 11.12 -9.79
C LEU A 332 -9.44 12.01 -9.54
N ILE A 333 -9.64 13.32 -9.42
CA ILE A 333 -8.61 14.28 -9.05
C ILE A 333 -8.90 14.76 -7.64
N ARG A 334 -7.93 14.59 -6.73
CA ARG A 334 -8.02 15.09 -5.35
C ARG A 334 -6.72 15.74 -4.92
N SER A 335 -6.77 16.68 -3.99
CA SER A 335 -5.56 17.02 -3.25
C SER A 335 -5.08 15.83 -2.44
N ASP A 336 -3.77 15.63 -2.38
CA ASP A 336 -3.15 14.63 -1.49
C ASP A 336 -3.06 15.17 -0.06
N ASP A 337 -4.22 15.51 0.51
CA ASP A 337 -4.36 16.08 1.85
C ASP A 337 -4.25 15.05 2.98
N THR A 338 -4.08 13.77 2.62
CA THR A 338 -3.79 12.64 3.52
C THR A 338 -4.84 12.30 4.57
N ASP A 339 -6.05 12.84 4.42
CA ASP A 339 -7.17 12.44 5.25
C ASP A 339 -7.52 10.97 5.00
N ILE A 340 -7.68 10.18 6.07
CA ILE A 340 -7.99 8.74 6.01
C ILE A 340 -9.34 8.37 6.66
N ALA A 341 -9.91 9.26 7.48
CA ALA A 341 -11.21 9.02 8.13
C ALA A 341 -11.82 10.32 8.69
N LEU A 342 -13.15 10.37 8.77
CA LEU A 342 -13.86 11.32 9.63
C LEU A 342 -13.42 11.09 11.08
N THR A 343 -13.02 12.17 11.77
CA THR A 343 -12.61 12.13 13.18
C THR A 343 -13.60 11.31 14.02
N PRO A 344 -13.17 10.32 14.82
CA PRO A 344 -14.11 9.52 15.59
C PRO A 344 -14.80 10.38 16.66
N ALA A 345 -16.12 10.32 16.68
CA ALA A 345 -16.85 10.48 17.93
C ALA A 345 -16.47 9.29 18.83
N SER A 346 -15.63 9.55 19.83
CA SER A 346 -15.19 8.65 20.91
C SER A 346 -13.93 7.79 20.71
N GLY A 347 -12.88 8.13 21.49
CA GLY A 347 -12.09 7.15 22.24
C GLY A 347 -10.87 6.52 21.58
N VAL A 348 -10.83 6.31 20.26
CA VAL A 348 -9.64 5.76 19.59
C VAL A 348 -8.72 6.92 19.17
N ALA A 349 -7.82 7.30 20.08
CA ALA A 349 -7.04 8.53 20.01
C ALA A 349 -5.95 8.61 18.90
N SER A 350 -6.07 7.90 17.76
CA SER A 350 -4.96 7.88 16.81
C SER A 350 -5.20 7.52 15.34
N VAL A 351 -6.41 7.52 14.80
CA VAL A 351 -6.58 7.25 13.35
C VAL A 351 -7.52 8.26 12.69
N GLY A 352 -6.95 9.10 11.83
CA GLY A 352 -7.69 10.01 10.94
C GLY A 352 -8.10 11.37 11.51
N GLY A 353 -8.59 12.25 10.63
CA GLY A 353 -9.05 13.60 10.96
C GLY A 353 -7.95 14.65 11.13
N GLN A 354 -6.68 14.31 10.89
CA GLN A 354 -5.53 15.23 10.87
C GLN A 354 -4.78 15.07 9.55
N LEU A 355 -4.53 16.18 8.87
CA LEU A 355 -3.84 16.21 7.59
C LEU A 355 -2.32 16.16 7.85
N PHE A 356 -1.65 15.22 7.22
CA PHE A 356 -0.23 14.87 7.36
C PHE A 356 0.19 14.56 8.81
N GLY A 357 -0.77 14.11 9.64
CA GLY A 357 -0.56 13.88 11.07
C GLY A 357 -0.42 15.16 11.90
N SER A 358 -0.76 16.32 11.35
CA SER A 358 -0.64 17.61 12.02
C SER A 358 -1.81 17.87 12.95
N ALA A 359 -1.52 18.23 14.19
CA ALA A 359 -2.53 18.73 15.13
C ALA A 359 -3.10 20.10 14.71
N ASP A 360 -2.35 20.89 13.93
CA ASP A 360 -2.73 22.23 13.48
C ASP A 360 -3.59 22.21 12.21
N LEU A 361 -3.65 21.07 11.51
CA LEU A 361 -4.37 20.90 10.24
C LEU A 361 -5.47 19.83 10.39
N PRO A 362 -6.59 20.13 11.07
CA PRO A 362 -7.70 19.20 11.15
C PRO A 362 -8.34 18.98 9.77
N GLY A 363 -8.75 17.75 9.50
CA GLY A 363 -9.59 17.40 8.36
C GLY A 363 -10.93 18.15 8.41
N ASN A 364 -11.51 18.41 7.25
CA ASN A 364 -12.77 19.14 7.13
C ASN A 364 -13.60 18.60 5.97
N MET A 365 -14.81 19.13 5.78
CA MET A 365 -15.72 18.64 4.72
C MET A 365 -15.08 18.66 3.32
N MET A 366 -14.13 19.57 3.05
CA MET A 366 -13.45 19.63 1.77
C MET A 366 -12.50 18.45 1.59
N SER A 367 -11.60 18.16 2.54
CA SER A 367 -10.70 16.98 2.46
C SER A 367 -11.50 15.67 2.41
N GLN A 368 -12.57 15.61 3.18
CA GLN A 368 -13.43 14.42 3.32
C GLN A 368 -14.27 14.12 2.08
N SER A 369 -14.46 15.09 1.19
CA SER A 369 -15.22 14.87 -0.07
C SER A 369 -14.59 13.82 -0.98
N ALA A 370 -13.29 13.52 -0.84
CA ALA A 370 -12.64 12.42 -1.53
C ALA A 370 -13.26 11.06 -1.17
N PHE A 371 -13.65 10.85 0.08
CA PHE A 371 -14.34 9.61 0.51
C PHE A 371 -15.71 9.49 -0.15
N GLN A 372 -16.45 10.60 -0.22
CA GLN A 372 -17.76 10.62 -0.86
C GLN A 372 -17.65 10.35 -2.37
N ALA A 373 -16.59 10.83 -3.02
CA ALA A 373 -16.32 10.52 -4.42
C ALA A 373 -16.09 9.02 -4.63
N PHE A 374 -15.30 8.36 -3.80
CA PHE A 374 -15.12 6.90 -3.87
C PHE A 374 -16.41 6.13 -3.54
N HIS A 375 -17.17 6.59 -2.54
CA HIS A 375 -18.49 6.03 -2.23
C HIS A 375 -19.42 6.09 -3.44
N LEU A 376 -19.49 7.24 -4.11
CA LEU A 376 -20.26 7.43 -5.34
C LEU A 376 -19.78 6.50 -6.46
N LEU A 377 -18.48 6.48 -6.75
CA LEU A 377 -17.91 5.66 -7.83
C LEU A 377 -18.09 4.15 -7.61
N SER A 378 -18.17 3.73 -6.35
CA SER A 378 -18.32 2.33 -5.95
C SER A 378 -19.76 1.91 -5.63
N ARG A 379 -20.74 2.79 -5.91
CA ARG A 379 -22.17 2.61 -5.59
C ARG A 379 -22.42 2.27 -4.12
N GLY A 380 -21.65 2.90 -3.25
CA GLY A 380 -21.76 2.79 -1.81
C GLY A 380 -21.16 1.53 -1.20
N SER A 381 -20.43 0.72 -1.97
CA SER A 381 -19.67 -0.41 -1.41
C SER A 381 -18.46 0.05 -0.60
N LEU A 382 -17.83 1.18 -0.98
CA LEU A 382 -16.84 1.86 -0.16
C LEU A 382 -17.54 2.84 0.81
N PRO A 383 -17.05 3.00 2.05
CA PRO A 383 -17.62 3.94 3.01
C PRO A 383 -17.46 5.40 2.57
N ALA A 384 -18.45 6.25 2.90
CA ALA A 384 -18.39 7.69 2.63
C ALA A 384 -17.59 8.49 3.68
N ASN A 385 -17.13 7.83 4.75
CA ASN A 385 -16.50 8.44 5.91
C ASN A 385 -15.01 8.10 6.08
N GLY A 386 -14.37 7.44 5.12
CA GLY A 386 -12.94 7.17 5.15
C GLY A 386 -12.53 6.13 4.13
N ASN A 387 -11.28 5.70 4.21
CA ASN A 387 -10.65 4.81 3.23
C ASN A 387 -9.96 3.59 3.87
N THR A 388 -10.23 3.31 5.14
CA THR A 388 -9.65 2.18 5.89
C THR A 388 -10.69 1.41 6.71
N PHE A 389 -10.31 0.23 7.17
CA PHE A 389 -11.04 -0.54 8.17
C PHE A 389 -10.92 0.03 9.59
N PHE A 390 -10.12 1.07 9.85
CA PHE A 390 -10.07 1.73 11.17
C PHE A 390 -11.31 2.59 11.48
N LEU A 391 -12.30 2.61 10.58
CA LEU A 391 -13.54 3.34 10.79
C LEU A 391 -14.39 2.70 11.90
N PRO A 392 -15.15 3.49 12.69
CA PRO A 392 -15.91 2.98 13.84
C PRO A 392 -16.94 1.88 13.54
N GLN A 393 -17.36 1.74 12.28
CA GLN A 393 -18.29 0.69 11.86
C GLN A 393 -17.63 -0.70 11.69
N TYR A 394 -16.31 -0.78 11.69
CA TYR A 394 -15.58 -2.04 11.60
C TYR A 394 -14.97 -2.39 12.95
N GLU A 395 -14.90 -3.68 13.22
CA GLU A 395 -14.25 -4.24 14.41
C GLU A 395 -13.07 -5.09 13.93
N TYR A 396 -11.95 -5.10 14.66
CA TYR A 396 -10.79 -5.96 14.37
C TYR A 396 -10.89 -7.24 15.19
N PRO A 397 -11.33 -8.38 14.62
CA PRO A 397 -11.58 -9.56 15.42
C PRO A 397 -10.34 -10.11 16.14
N ALA A 398 -9.16 -9.98 15.54
CA ALA A 398 -7.88 -10.34 16.17
C ALA A 398 -7.64 -9.60 17.50
N SER A 399 -8.19 -8.39 17.70
CA SER A 399 -8.03 -7.63 18.94
C SER A 399 -8.78 -8.24 20.13
N ARG A 400 -9.70 -9.19 19.88
CA ARG A 400 -10.40 -9.93 20.95
C ARG A 400 -9.50 -10.95 21.64
N TYR A 401 -8.38 -11.31 21.03
CA TYR A 401 -7.45 -12.30 21.54
C TYR A 401 -6.29 -11.63 22.25
N SER A 402 -6.01 -12.06 23.49
CA SER A 402 -4.89 -11.51 24.24
C SER A 402 -3.57 -11.94 23.62
N ARG A 403 -2.62 -11.01 23.52
CA ARG A 403 -1.24 -11.31 23.11
C ARG A 403 -0.30 -11.25 24.32
N ASN A 404 -0.66 -11.95 25.40
CA ASN A 404 0.13 -12.02 26.64
C ASN A 404 1.08 -13.23 26.62
N GLU A 405 1.92 -13.36 27.65
CA GLU A 405 2.93 -14.43 27.73
C GLU A 405 2.33 -15.84 27.63
N LEU A 406 1.19 -16.11 28.28
CA LEU A 406 0.53 -17.41 28.22
C LEU A 406 0.06 -17.74 26.80
N THR A 407 -0.62 -16.80 26.14
CA THR A 407 -1.08 -17.01 24.77
C THR A 407 0.07 -17.15 23.78
N LEU A 408 1.20 -16.47 24.02
CA LEU A 408 2.39 -16.59 23.18
C LEU A 408 3.07 -17.97 23.31
N GLN A 409 2.89 -18.68 24.43
CA GLN A 409 3.40 -20.05 24.58
C GLN A 409 2.58 -21.09 23.79
N GLU A 410 1.35 -20.76 23.41
CA GLU A 410 0.47 -21.62 22.61
C GLU A 410 0.68 -21.41 21.10
N LEU A 411 1.35 -20.34 20.70
CA LEU A 411 1.63 -19.98 19.32
C LEU A 411 3.00 -20.50 18.87
N PRO A 412 3.17 -20.89 17.59
CA PRO A 412 2.19 -20.82 16.51
C PRO A 412 1.14 -21.96 16.56
N LEU A 413 -0.08 -21.68 16.10
CA LEU A 413 -1.13 -22.68 15.92
C LEU A 413 -1.06 -23.27 14.50
N HIS A 414 -0.86 -24.57 14.38
CA HIS A 414 -0.76 -25.24 13.08
C HIS A 414 -2.07 -25.27 12.28
N THR A 415 -3.22 -25.19 12.95
CA THR A 415 -4.55 -25.26 12.33
C THR A 415 -5.45 -24.08 12.71
N GLY A 416 -4.91 -23.09 13.41
CA GLY A 416 -5.65 -21.92 13.88
C GLY A 416 -6.76 -22.26 14.87
N ILE A 417 -7.84 -21.49 14.83
CA ILE A 417 -9.01 -21.70 15.70
C ILE A 417 -9.95 -22.77 15.16
N GLU A 418 -10.87 -23.25 16.01
CA GLU A 418 -11.87 -24.25 15.62
C GLU A 418 -12.76 -23.77 14.45
N LYS A 419 -13.02 -24.69 13.52
CA LYS A 419 -13.89 -24.46 12.36
C LYS A 419 -15.30 -24.09 12.78
N GLY A 420 -15.87 -23.07 12.16
CA GLY A 420 -17.15 -22.45 12.50
C GLY A 420 -17.01 -21.18 13.34
N ASN A 421 -15.82 -20.90 13.90
CA ASN A 421 -15.53 -19.68 14.66
C ASN A 421 -14.73 -18.65 13.85
N GLU A 422 -14.51 -18.87 12.55
CA GLU A 422 -13.73 -17.97 11.71
C GLU A 422 -14.41 -16.62 11.53
N THR A 423 -13.60 -15.58 11.41
CA THR A 423 -14.06 -14.21 11.20
C THR A 423 -13.85 -13.80 9.75
N LYS A 424 -14.67 -12.85 9.27
CA LYS A 424 -14.67 -12.38 7.88
C LYS A 424 -15.03 -10.90 7.84
N VAL A 425 -14.11 -10.05 8.27
CA VAL A 425 -14.26 -8.59 8.22
C VAL A 425 -13.60 -8.02 6.98
N HIS A 426 -12.43 -8.53 6.60
CA HIS A 426 -11.70 -8.07 5.42
C HIS A 426 -12.27 -8.68 4.14
N GLY A 427 -12.11 -7.96 3.02
CA GLY A 427 -12.48 -8.42 1.69
C GLY A 427 -11.67 -7.71 0.61
N LEU A 428 -11.58 -8.33 -0.57
CA LEU A 428 -10.83 -7.84 -1.71
C LEU A 428 -11.69 -7.05 -2.71
N PHE A 429 -12.99 -7.31 -2.76
CA PHE A 429 -13.84 -6.85 -3.85
C PHE A 429 -14.62 -5.56 -3.54
N TYR A 430 -14.31 -4.50 -4.28
CA TYR A 430 -15.07 -3.25 -4.28
C TYR A 430 -15.21 -2.75 -5.72
N PRO A 431 -16.42 -2.75 -6.31
CA PRO A 431 -16.62 -2.43 -7.72
C PRO A 431 -16.17 -1.01 -8.04
N LEU A 432 -15.22 -0.88 -8.97
CA LEU A 432 -14.83 0.38 -9.61
C LEU A 432 -14.66 0.15 -11.10
N ASN A 433 -15.03 1.14 -11.91
CA ASN A 433 -14.99 0.99 -13.36
C ASN A 433 -13.86 1.80 -14.00
N ASN A 434 -12.69 1.16 -14.15
CA ASN A 434 -11.51 1.71 -14.81
C ASN A 434 -11.15 3.13 -14.31
N VAL A 435 -11.02 3.23 -12.98
CA VAL A 435 -10.71 4.46 -12.26
C VAL A 435 -9.20 4.60 -12.14
N ALA A 436 -8.68 5.83 -12.28
CA ALA A 436 -7.34 6.20 -11.83
C ALA A 436 -7.42 7.50 -11.02
N VAL A 437 -6.59 7.64 -9.99
CA VAL A 437 -6.57 8.83 -9.12
C VAL A 437 -5.35 9.67 -9.41
N TYR A 438 -5.56 10.95 -9.66
CA TYR A 438 -4.49 11.93 -9.83
C TYR A 438 -4.56 12.99 -8.74
N ASP A 439 -3.43 13.66 -8.50
CA ASP A 439 -3.42 14.82 -7.61
C ASP A 439 -3.72 16.13 -8.35
N GLU A 440 -3.75 17.25 -7.63
CA GLU A 440 -4.04 18.58 -8.16
C GLU A 440 -3.00 19.12 -9.18
N HIS A 441 -1.88 18.43 -9.40
CA HIS A 441 -0.81 18.81 -10.32
C HIS A 441 -0.92 18.12 -11.69
N VAL A 442 -1.92 17.27 -11.90
CA VAL A 442 -2.05 16.51 -13.15
C VAL A 442 -2.25 17.42 -14.36
N ASP A 443 -1.62 17.06 -15.48
CA ASP A 443 -1.72 17.77 -16.75
C ASP A 443 -2.57 17.02 -17.79
N GLY A 444 -2.90 17.73 -18.87
CA GLY A 444 -3.73 17.20 -19.96
C GLY A 444 -3.13 16.02 -20.73
N SER A 445 -1.82 15.79 -20.67
CA SER A 445 -1.16 14.66 -21.32
C SER A 445 -1.32 13.37 -20.52
N THR A 446 -1.28 13.46 -19.20
CA THR A 446 -1.49 12.34 -18.28
C THR A 446 -2.96 11.91 -18.22
N LEU A 447 -3.91 12.86 -18.29
CA LEU A 447 -5.34 12.59 -18.15
C LEU A 447 -5.90 11.59 -19.17
N GLY A 448 -5.29 11.45 -20.35
CA GLY A 448 -5.80 10.59 -21.43
C GLY A 448 -7.12 11.12 -22.02
N THR A 449 -8.08 10.23 -22.26
CA THR A 449 -9.42 10.56 -22.81
C THR A 449 -10.53 10.04 -21.90
N PRO A 450 -10.66 10.58 -20.67
CA PRO A 450 -11.65 10.08 -19.72
C PRO A 450 -13.06 10.48 -20.16
N LYS A 451 -14.02 9.60 -19.87
CA LYS A 451 -15.46 9.86 -20.08
C LYS A 451 -16.06 10.62 -18.90
N LEU A 452 -15.56 10.35 -17.70
CA LEU A 452 -15.95 10.99 -16.46
C LEU A 452 -14.72 11.50 -15.71
N ILE A 453 -14.79 12.73 -15.22
CA ILE A 453 -13.81 13.32 -14.31
C ILE A 453 -14.54 13.72 -13.03
N ILE A 454 -13.99 13.36 -11.87
CA ILE A 454 -14.46 13.81 -10.56
C ILE A 454 -13.36 14.69 -9.96
N ILE A 455 -13.71 15.88 -9.47
CA ILE A 455 -12.80 16.79 -8.76
C ILE A 455 -13.29 16.95 -7.32
N ALA A 456 -12.55 16.37 -6.37
CA ALA A 456 -12.82 16.38 -4.94
C ALA A 456 -11.59 16.83 -4.13
N GLY A 457 -11.71 16.86 -2.80
CA GLY A 457 -10.65 17.28 -1.89
C GLY A 457 -10.67 18.78 -1.56
N SER A 458 -9.55 19.26 -1.04
CA SER A 458 -9.40 20.59 -0.45
C SER A 458 -8.70 21.62 -1.34
N ARG A 459 -7.91 21.19 -2.33
CA ARG A 459 -7.18 22.10 -3.24
C ARG A 459 -7.24 21.65 -4.70
N MET A 460 -7.05 22.62 -5.58
CA MET A 460 -6.95 22.42 -7.03
C MET A 460 -6.04 23.48 -7.65
N THR A 461 -5.12 23.09 -8.54
CA THR A 461 -4.30 24.07 -9.27
C THR A 461 -5.03 24.62 -10.49
N GLY A 462 -4.73 25.87 -10.87
CA GLY A 462 -5.27 26.46 -12.09
C GLY A 462 -4.82 25.73 -13.37
N ALA A 463 -3.63 25.14 -13.35
CA ALA A 463 -3.11 24.35 -14.47
C ALA A 463 -3.89 23.04 -14.66
N CYS A 464 -4.21 22.33 -13.58
CA CYS A 464 -5.06 21.15 -13.63
C CYS A 464 -6.48 21.52 -14.08
N LEU A 465 -7.09 22.57 -13.51
CA LEU A 465 -8.42 23.00 -13.91
C LEU A 465 -8.51 23.37 -15.41
N LYS A 466 -7.46 24.00 -15.97
CA LYS A 466 -7.36 24.27 -17.41
C LYS A 466 -7.31 22.98 -18.23
N SER A 467 -6.55 21.98 -17.78
CA SER A 467 -6.45 20.67 -18.43
C SER A 467 -7.80 19.94 -18.41
N VAL A 468 -8.50 19.94 -17.27
CA VAL A 468 -9.85 19.38 -17.16
C VAL A 468 -10.83 20.12 -18.07
N SER A 469 -10.77 21.46 -18.11
CA SER A 469 -11.63 22.26 -18.98
C SER A 469 -11.43 21.96 -20.47
N GLN A 470 -10.24 21.53 -20.86
CA GLN A 470 -10.02 21.03 -22.21
C GLN A 470 -10.71 19.67 -22.42
N LYS A 471 -10.56 18.72 -21.49
CA LYS A 471 -11.21 17.40 -21.58
C LYS A 471 -12.74 17.48 -21.58
N VAL A 472 -13.31 18.40 -20.81
CA VAL A 472 -14.75 18.65 -20.84
C VAL A 472 -15.18 19.17 -22.21
N ARG A 473 -14.48 20.16 -22.78
CA ARG A 473 -14.78 20.65 -24.14
C ARG A 473 -14.66 19.58 -25.21
N GLU A 474 -13.78 18.60 -25.02
CA GLU A 474 -13.57 17.44 -25.90
C GLU A 474 -14.65 16.34 -25.73
N GLY A 475 -15.47 16.39 -24.67
CA GLY A 475 -16.61 15.48 -24.49
C GLY A 475 -16.76 14.85 -23.10
N ALA A 476 -15.82 15.07 -22.18
CA ALA A 476 -15.92 14.50 -20.83
C ALA A 476 -17.04 15.14 -20.01
N VAL A 477 -17.66 14.36 -19.12
CA VAL A 477 -18.48 14.89 -18.04
C VAL A 477 -17.59 15.14 -16.83
N CYS A 478 -17.60 16.34 -16.26
CA CYS A 478 -16.87 16.63 -15.03
C CYS A 478 -17.84 16.93 -13.88
N VAL A 479 -17.76 16.16 -12.79
CA VAL A 479 -18.40 16.49 -11.50
C VAL A 479 -17.36 17.15 -10.61
N ALA A 480 -17.61 18.36 -10.15
CA ALA A 480 -16.65 19.11 -9.36
C ALA A 480 -17.30 19.71 -8.11
N ALA A 481 -16.58 19.65 -6.99
CA ALA A 481 -16.97 20.33 -5.78
C ALA A 481 -16.99 21.86 -5.99
N GLU A 482 -18.05 22.53 -5.58
CA GLU A 482 -18.29 23.97 -5.80
C GLU A 482 -17.13 24.84 -5.26
N TRP A 483 -16.55 24.46 -4.12
CA TRP A 483 -15.47 25.21 -3.47
C TRP A 483 -14.13 25.14 -4.23
N LEU A 484 -13.94 24.15 -5.09
CA LEU A 484 -12.75 24.02 -5.93
C LEU A 484 -12.86 24.84 -7.23
N MET A 485 -14.04 25.39 -7.52
CA MET A 485 -14.28 26.19 -8.72
C MET A 485 -14.12 27.70 -8.48
N PRO A 486 -13.63 28.45 -9.48
CA PRO A 486 -13.62 29.92 -9.45
C PRO A 486 -15.03 30.48 -9.19
N GLU A 487 -15.13 31.62 -8.51
CA GLU A 487 -16.43 32.21 -8.09
C GLU A 487 -17.44 32.37 -9.23
N GLY A 488 -16.99 32.79 -10.42
CA GLY A 488 -17.82 32.93 -11.62
C GLY A 488 -18.16 31.61 -12.33
N PHE A 489 -17.76 30.46 -11.77
CA PHE A 489 -17.90 29.14 -12.37
C PHE A 489 -18.43 28.10 -11.37
N ARG A 490 -19.44 28.49 -10.59
CA ARG A 490 -20.05 27.64 -9.55
C ARG A 490 -21.42 27.06 -9.93
N THR A 491 -21.74 27.07 -11.22
CA THR A 491 -23.00 26.55 -11.74
C THR A 491 -22.76 25.50 -12.81
N SER A 492 -23.55 24.44 -12.77
CA SER A 492 -23.54 23.39 -13.80
C SER A 492 -23.88 23.98 -15.17
N ARG A 493 -23.12 23.60 -16.19
CA ARG A 493 -23.28 24.11 -17.56
C ARG A 493 -22.70 23.14 -18.59
N SER A 494 -23.23 23.17 -19.81
CA SER A 494 -22.55 22.56 -20.95
C SER A 494 -21.31 23.37 -21.31
N ASP A 495 -20.26 22.70 -21.80
CA ASP A 495 -19.01 23.33 -22.23
C ASP A 495 -18.37 22.48 -23.34
N GLY A 496 -18.39 22.99 -24.57
CA GLY A 496 -18.04 22.21 -25.77
C GLY A 496 -18.95 21.00 -25.96
N LEU A 497 -18.35 19.82 -26.17
CA LEU A 497 -19.06 18.54 -26.34
C LEU A 497 -19.45 17.88 -25.01
N GLY A 498 -18.88 18.33 -23.89
CA GLY A 498 -19.13 17.81 -22.56
C GLY A 498 -19.91 18.77 -21.68
N ARG A 499 -19.83 18.54 -20.38
CA ARG A 499 -20.53 19.38 -19.38
C ARG A 499 -19.89 19.31 -18.00
N TRP A 500 -20.17 20.35 -17.24
CA TRP A 500 -19.82 20.50 -15.83
C TRP A 500 -21.05 20.28 -14.96
N ILE A 501 -20.89 19.46 -13.92
CA ILE A 501 -21.85 19.22 -12.84
C ILE A 501 -21.19 19.75 -11.57
N ILE A 502 -21.64 20.90 -11.10
CA ILE A 502 -21.11 21.50 -9.88
C ILE A 502 -21.99 21.07 -8.72
N THR A 503 -21.37 20.51 -7.66
CA THR A 503 -22.08 20.03 -6.49
C THR A 503 -21.47 20.55 -5.19
N LYS A 504 -22.30 20.64 -4.14
CA LYS A 504 -21.86 20.85 -2.75
C LYS A 504 -21.74 19.54 -1.96
N ASP A 505 -22.30 18.46 -2.51
CA ASP A 505 -22.39 17.15 -1.88
C ASP A 505 -22.35 16.05 -2.96
N PHE A 506 -21.35 15.16 -2.90
CA PHE A 506 -21.26 14.05 -3.84
C PHE A 506 -22.31 12.96 -3.58
N LEU A 507 -22.96 12.99 -2.41
CA LEU A 507 -24.01 12.05 -2.02
C LEU A 507 -25.41 12.49 -2.46
N ASP A 508 -25.53 13.65 -3.11
CA ASP A 508 -26.80 14.10 -3.70
C ASP A 508 -27.27 13.09 -4.77
N GLY A 509 -28.52 12.63 -4.65
CA GLY A 509 -29.11 11.66 -5.58
C GLY A 509 -29.09 12.11 -7.04
N THR A 510 -29.17 13.42 -7.30
CA THR A 510 -29.05 13.97 -8.65
C THR A 510 -27.64 13.80 -9.22
N VAL A 511 -26.59 13.87 -8.40
CA VAL A 511 -25.22 13.59 -8.83
C VAL A 511 -25.08 12.10 -9.15
N ALA A 512 -25.62 11.24 -8.30
CA ALA A 512 -25.62 9.79 -8.51
C ALA A 512 -26.29 9.38 -9.83
N GLU A 513 -27.47 9.94 -10.14
CA GLU A 513 -28.17 9.70 -11.41
C GLU A 513 -27.34 10.09 -12.64
N GLN A 514 -26.58 11.18 -12.56
CA GLN A 514 -25.76 11.66 -13.68
C GLN A 514 -24.46 10.87 -13.87
N VAL A 515 -23.96 10.23 -12.81
CA VAL A 515 -22.73 9.45 -12.79
C VAL A 515 -22.98 7.97 -13.13
N GLU A 516 -24.15 7.42 -12.80
CA GLU A 516 -24.50 6.00 -13.01
C GLU A 516 -24.14 5.44 -14.41
N PRO A 517 -24.34 6.15 -15.54
CA PRO A 517 -23.99 5.64 -16.87
C PRO A 517 -22.50 5.31 -17.06
N PHE A 518 -21.62 5.85 -16.23
CA PHE A 518 -20.17 5.65 -16.33
C PHE A 518 -19.65 4.53 -15.45
N LEU A 519 -20.42 4.11 -14.44
CA LEU A 519 -19.92 3.28 -13.34
C LEU A 519 -19.82 1.77 -13.67
N GLY A 520 -20.07 1.35 -14.91
CA GLY A 520 -19.91 -0.04 -15.33
C GLY A 520 -20.90 -1.01 -14.67
N GLU A 521 -20.58 -2.29 -14.62
CA GLU A 521 -21.43 -3.32 -14.00
C GLU A 521 -21.28 -3.34 -12.47
N ARG A 522 -22.36 -3.68 -11.75
CA ARG A 522 -22.37 -3.69 -10.27
C ARG A 522 -21.46 -4.76 -9.63
N ASN A 523 -21.30 -5.89 -10.30
CA ASN A 523 -20.46 -7.00 -9.81
C ASN A 523 -19.14 -7.09 -10.58
N CYS A 524 -18.60 -5.97 -11.05
CA CYS A 524 -17.34 -5.94 -11.78
C CYS A 524 -16.45 -4.82 -11.23
N TRP A 525 -15.20 -5.17 -10.93
CA TRP A 525 -14.11 -4.20 -10.82
C TRP A 525 -13.23 -4.35 -12.06
N ARG A 526 -13.07 -3.27 -12.80
CA ARG A 526 -12.41 -3.27 -14.11
C ARG A 526 -11.23 -2.30 -14.14
N GLN A 527 -10.17 -2.66 -14.86
CA GLN A 527 -9.05 -1.79 -15.17
C GLN A 527 -8.59 -2.01 -16.62
N ARG A 528 -8.19 -0.93 -17.31
CA ARG A 528 -7.68 -0.98 -18.69
C ARG A 528 -6.23 -0.54 -18.80
N PHE A 529 -5.43 -1.34 -19.48
CA PHE A 529 -4.01 -1.11 -19.75
C PHE A 529 -3.78 -1.16 -21.28
N GLY A 530 -3.77 0.00 -21.92
CA GLY A 530 -3.73 0.11 -23.39
C GLY A 530 -4.90 -0.61 -24.05
N GLU A 531 -4.59 -1.66 -24.82
CA GLU A 531 -5.55 -2.53 -25.50
C GLU A 531 -6.08 -3.65 -24.59
N TYR A 532 -5.57 -3.81 -23.37
CA TYR A 532 -5.93 -4.90 -22.47
C TYR A 532 -6.90 -4.43 -21.41
N GLU A 533 -7.87 -5.26 -21.08
CA GLU A 533 -8.83 -5.03 -20.00
C GLU A 533 -8.77 -6.21 -19.02
N VAL A 534 -8.63 -5.89 -17.74
CA VAL A 534 -8.70 -6.83 -16.62
C VAL A 534 -9.99 -6.56 -15.88
N SER A 535 -10.76 -7.62 -15.61
CA SER A 535 -11.98 -7.56 -14.81
C SER A 535 -11.95 -8.59 -13.71
N PHE A 536 -12.31 -8.19 -12.49
CA PHE A 536 -12.50 -9.02 -11.31
C PHE A 536 -13.99 -9.08 -10.97
N TYR A 537 -14.44 -10.23 -10.47
CA TYR A 537 -15.81 -10.48 -10.07
C TYR A 537 -15.85 -11.21 -8.71
N ASN A 538 -16.90 -10.96 -7.94
CA ASN A 538 -17.19 -11.64 -6.67
C ASN A 538 -18.39 -12.58 -6.83
N ASP A 539 -18.27 -13.57 -7.72
CA ASP A 539 -19.36 -14.47 -8.09
C ASP A 539 -19.90 -15.27 -6.89
N ASN A 540 -19.00 -15.63 -5.97
CA ASN A 540 -19.32 -16.37 -4.75
C ASN A 540 -19.90 -15.48 -3.64
N LYS A 541 -19.87 -14.14 -3.80
CA LYS A 541 -20.36 -13.14 -2.85
C LYS A 541 -19.73 -13.23 -1.46
N ASP A 542 -18.56 -13.84 -1.34
CA ASP A 542 -17.82 -13.94 -0.09
C ASP A 542 -16.81 -12.79 0.08
N GLY A 543 -16.57 -12.00 -0.97
CA GLY A 543 -15.69 -10.84 -0.95
C GLY A 543 -14.20 -11.18 -1.01
N ILE A 544 -13.83 -12.44 -0.79
CA ILE A 544 -12.44 -12.90 -0.69
C ILE A 544 -12.01 -13.81 -1.83
N THR A 545 -12.96 -14.42 -2.54
CA THR A 545 -12.69 -15.23 -3.73
C THR A 545 -12.99 -14.41 -4.97
N LEU A 546 -11.94 -14.07 -5.73
CA LEU A 546 -12.10 -13.35 -6.98
C LEU A 546 -12.02 -14.30 -8.17
N THR A 547 -12.98 -14.18 -9.10
CA THR A 547 -12.78 -14.67 -10.47
C THR A 547 -12.29 -13.49 -11.32
N HIS A 548 -11.54 -13.77 -12.38
CA HIS A 548 -11.00 -12.73 -13.23
C HIS A 548 -11.06 -13.10 -14.71
N SER A 549 -11.04 -12.07 -15.55
CA SER A 549 -10.84 -12.22 -16.99
C SER A 549 -9.92 -11.15 -17.52
N THR A 550 -9.07 -11.52 -18.48
CA THR A 550 -8.24 -10.57 -19.25
C THR A 550 -8.67 -10.64 -20.71
N LYS A 551 -9.05 -9.51 -21.30
CA LYS A 551 -9.44 -9.39 -22.70
C LYS A 551 -8.52 -8.43 -23.42
N ARG A 552 -8.31 -8.66 -24.72
CA ARG A 552 -7.72 -7.68 -25.62
C ARG A 552 -8.84 -7.07 -26.45
N SER A 553 -8.97 -5.74 -26.36
CA SER A 553 -9.93 -4.92 -27.10
C SER A 553 -9.60 -4.76 -28.57
#